data_AF-A0A357V802-F1
#
_entry.id   AF-A0A357V802-F1
#
_cell.length_a   1.000
_cell.length_b   1.000
_cell.length_c   1.000
_cell.angle_alpha   90.00
_cell.angle_beta   90.00
_cell.angle_gamma   90.00
#
_symmetry.space_group_name_H-M   'P 1'
#
loop_
_entity.id
_entity.type
_entity.pdbx_description
1 polymer ?
#
loop_
_entity_poly.entity_id
_entity_poly.type
_entity_poly.pdbx_seq_one_letter_code
_entity_poly.pdbx_strand_id
1 'polypeptide(L)'
;MEKISENKSFGGLQTVWEHRSDICACPMRFAVYTPPAVIEGTAEGPVPVLWWLSGLTCTEENFTVKSGFQKHAAEHGLMVIAPDTSPRGT
;
A
#
# COMPACT_ATOMS: atom_id res chain seq x y z
N MET A 1 4.98 4.26 -13.80
CA MET A 1 4.16 3.95 -12.61
C MET A 1 2.94 4.83 -12.67
N GLU A 2 1.76 4.27 -12.42
CA GLU A 2 0.45 4.92 -12.56
C GLU A 2 -0.36 4.70 -11.28
N LYS A 3 -1.10 5.73 -10.83
CA LYS A 3 -1.99 5.62 -9.68
C LYS A 3 -3.36 5.15 -10.14
N ILE A 4 -3.79 3.99 -9.67
CA ILE A 4 -5.05 3.35 -10.05
C ILE A 4 -6.21 3.84 -9.17
N SER A 5 -5.96 4.01 -7.86
CA SER A 5 -6.98 4.50 -6.94
C SER A 5 -6.39 5.23 -5.74
N GLU A 6 -7.22 6.04 -5.10
CA GLU A 6 -6.87 6.83 -3.92
C GLU A 6 -8.09 7.00 -3.01
N ASN A 7 -7.92 6.70 -1.72
CA ASN A 7 -8.98 6.82 -0.71
C ASN A 7 -8.41 7.39 0.58
N LYS A 8 -9.08 8.38 1.17
CA LYS A 8 -8.73 8.86 2.52
C LYS A 8 -9.12 7.83 3.57
N SER A 9 -8.25 7.56 4.55
CA SER A 9 -8.53 6.60 5.62
C SER A 9 -7.73 6.94 6.90
N PHE A 10 -8.44 7.19 8.01
CA PHE A 10 -7.86 7.55 9.31
C PHE A 10 -6.83 8.70 9.25
N GLY A 11 -7.14 9.77 8.51
CA GLY A 11 -6.23 10.91 8.27
C GLY A 11 -5.10 10.62 7.28
N GLY A 12 -4.82 9.35 7.00
CA GLY A 12 -3.90 8.89 5.97
C GLY A 12 -4.54 8.72 4.59
N LEU A 13 -3.77 8.12 3.68
CA LEU A 13 -4.16 7.90 2.30
C LEU A 13 -3.85 6.46 1.90
N GLN A 14 -4.88 5.72 1.50
CA GLN A 14 -4.76 4.40 0.88
C GLN A 14 -4.73 4.59 -0.64
N THR A 15 -3.65 4.18 -1.28
CA THR A 15 -3.48 4.24 -2.74
C THR A 15 -3.20 2.86 -3.31
N VAL A 16 -3.56 2.66 -4.58
CA VAL A 16 -3.14 1.52 -5.38
C VAL A 16 -2.38 2.04 -6.59
N TRP A 17 -1.25 1.41 -6.87
CA TRP A 17 -0.36 1.78 -7.96
C TRP A 17 -0.11 0.58 -8.87
N GLU A 18 0.08 0.86 -10.15
CA GLU A 18 0.53 -0.10 -11.14
C GLU A 18 1.89 0.32 -11.71
N HIS A 19 2.78 -0.65 -11.91
CA HIS A 19 4.03 -0.43 -12.62
C HIS A 19 4.39 -1.64 -13.48
N ARG A 20 5.13 -1.41 -14.56
CA ARG A 20 5.79 -2.49 -15.28
C ARG A 20 6.93 -3.04 -14.40
N SER A 21 6.91 -4.34 -14.12
CA SER A 21 7.97 -5.03 -13.36
C SER A 21 8.93 -5.70 -14.32
N ASP A 22 10.21 -5.35 -14.25
CA ASP A 22 11.25 -5.97 -15.08
C ASP A 22 11.52 -7.42 -14.64
N ILE A 23 11.42 -7.70 -13.33
CA ILE A 23 11.63 -9.03 -12.76
C ILE A 23 10.48 -9.99 -13.11
N CYS A 24 9.24 -9.51 -13.10
CA CYS A 24 8.06 -10.32 -13.39
C CYS A 24 7.67 -10.30 -14.89
N ALA A 25 8.27 -9.40 -15.68
CA ALA A 25 7.94 -9.16 -17.08
C ALA A 25 6.43 -8.92 -17.36
N CYS A 26 5.70 -8.36 -16.39
CA CYS A 26 4.27 -8.01 -16.48
C CYS A 26 3.99 -6.68 -15.76
N PRO A 27 2.85 -6.01 -16.01
CA PRO A 27 2.33 -5.01 -15.07
C PRO A 27 2.05 -5.68 -13.71
N MET A 28 2.40 -5.00 -12.63
CA MET A 28 2.22 -5.44 -11.25
C MET A 28 1.55 -4.33 -10.45
N ARG A 29 0.68 -4.71 -9.51
CA ARG A 29 0.00 -3.79 -8.59
C ARG A 29 0.50 -3.92 -7.17
N PHE A 30 0.47 -2.82 -6.46
CA PHE A 30 0.71 -2.77 -5.02
C PHE A 30 -0.10 -1.65 -4.39
N ALA A 31 -0.54 -1.88 -3.16
CA ALA A 31 -1.19 -0.89 -2.33
C ALA A 31 -0.18 -0.21 -1.39
N VAL A 32 -0.41 1.08 -1.12
CA VAL A 32 0.35 1.85 -0.13
C VAL A 32 -0.61 2.60 0.78
N TYR A 33 -0.44 2.44 2.08
CA TYR A 33 -1.00 3.35 3.07
C TYR A 33 0.07 4.36 3.52
N THR A 34 -0.22 5.64 3.29
CA THR A 34 0.63 6.75 3.72
C THR A 34 0.03 7.37 5.01
N PRO A 35 0.78 7.45 6.12
CA PRO A 35 0.24 7.95 7.38
C PRO A 35 0.05 9.47 7.36
N PRO A 36 -0.82 10.03 8.24
CA PRO A 36 -1.18 11.45 8.26
C PRO A 36 0.05 12.38 8.30
N ALA A 37 1.02 12.08 9.17
CA ALA A 37 2.21 12.91 9.36
C ALA A 37 3.04 13.10 8.07
N VAL A 38 3.00 12.13 7.15
CA VAL A 38 3.69 12.24 5.86
C VAL A 38 2.89 13.10 4.89
N ILE A 39 1.56 12.96 4.85
CA ILE A 39 0.69 13.75 3.96
C ILE A 39 0.69 15.22 4.38
N GLU A 40 0.69 15.47 5.67
CA GLU A 40 0.68 16.82 6.25
C GLU A 40 2.07 17.47 6.28
N GLY A 41 3.13 16.72 5.95
CA GLY A 41 4.50 17.22 5.97
C GLY A 41 5.04 17.51 7.37
N THR A 42 4.45 16.89 8.40
CA THR A 42 4.82 17.06 9.82
C THR A 42 5.77 15.99 10.33
N ALA A 43 6.08 14.97 9.53
CA ALA A 43 7.08 13.97 9.85
C ALA A 43 8.49 14.59 9.92
N GLU A 44 9.23 14.34 11.01
CA GLU A 44 10.62 14.82 11.21
C GLU A 44 11.67 14.03 10.41
N GLY A 45 11.25 13.29 9.38
CA GLY A 45 12.11 12.45 8.55
C GLY A 45 11.35 11.30 7.87
N PRO A 46 12.08 10.31 7.32
CA PRO A 46 11.48 9.10 6.77
C PRO A 46 10.69 8.33 7.83
N VAL A 47 9.54 7.77 7.44
CA VAL A 47 8.74 6.89 8.30
C VAL A 47 9.13 5.42 8.11
N PRO A 48 9.00 4.57 9.14
CA PRO A 48 9.18 3.13 8.98
C PRO A 48 8.15 2.55 8.01
N VAL A 49 8.58 1.51 7.27
CA VAL A 49 7.76 0.81 6.28
C VAL A 49 7.53 -0.62 6.73
N LEU A 50 6.26 -1.04 6.79
CA LEU A 50 5.87 -2.44 6.95
C LEU A 50 5.45 -3.02 5.61
N TRP A 51 6.08 -4.13 5.23
CA TRP A 51 5.69 -4.94 4.08
C TRP A 51 4.73 -6.05 4.51
N TRP A 52 3.52 -6.03 3.98
CA TRP A 52 2.53 -7.08 4.21
C TRP A 52 2.46 -8.03 3.01
N LEU A 53 2.74 -9.31 3.23
CA LEU A 53 2.65 -10.34 2.18
C LEU A 53 1.37 -11.15 2.36
N SER A 54 0.43 -10.97 1.43
CA SER A 54 -0.87 -11.66 1.46
C SER A 54 -0.75 -13.15 1.10
N GLY A 55 -1.73 -13.94 1.54
CA GLY A 55 -1.80 -15.38 1.29
C GLY A 55 -2.34 -15.77 -0.09
N LEU A 56 -2.54 -17.07 -0.28
CA LEU A 56 -3.06 -17.65 -1.53
C LEU A 56 -4.38 -16.99 -1.96
N THR A 57 -4.57 -16.85 -3.28
CA THR A 57 -5.73 -16.24 -3.95
C THR A 57 -6.03 -14.78 -3.62
N CYS A 58 -5.20 -14.11 -2.83
CA CYS A 58 -5.38 -12.68 -2.52
C CYS A 58 -4.84 -11.78 -3.63
N THR A 59 -5.32 -10.54 -3.64
CA THR A 59 -4.75 -9.40 -4.35
C THR A 59 -4.20 -8.38 -3.33
N GLU A 60 -3.70 -7.23 -3.80
CA GLU A 60 -3.35 -6.08 -2.98
C GLU A 60 -4.54 -5.50 -2.19
N GLU A 61 -5.78 -5.79 -2.60
CA GLU A 61 -7.00 -5.25 -1.98
C GLU A 61 -7.45 -6.04 -0.74
N ASN A 62 -7.22 -7.36 -0.68
CA ASN A 62 -7.76 -8.22 0.38
C ASN A 62 -7.36 -7.72 1.78
N PHE A 63 -6.06 -7.48 1.98
CA PHE A 63 -5.53 -6.99 3.24
C PHE A 63 -6.01 -5.57 3.53
N THR A 64 -6.00 -4.71 2.51
CA THR A 64 -6.27 -3.28 2.70
C THR A 64 -7.72 -3.01 3.05
N VAL A 65 -8.67 -3.78 2.52
CA VAL A 65 -10.10 -3.58 2.78
C VAL A 65 -10.55 -4.27 4.07
N LYS A 66 -9.94 -5.42 4.45
CA LYS A 66 -10.53 -6.32 5.46
C LYS A 66 -9.80 -6.35 6.81
N SER A 67 -8.55 -5.91 6.89
CA SER A 67 -7.76 -6.06 8.13
C SER A 67 -7.97 -4.97 9.17
N GLY A 68 -8.45 -3.79 8.76
CA GLY A 68 -8.58 -2.62 9.66
C GLY A 68 -7.24 -2.01 10.11
N PHE A 69 -6.13 -2.34 9.45
CA PHE A 69 -4.79 -1.94 9.88
C PHE A 69 -4.54 -0.43 9.85
N GLN A 70 -5.29 0.33 9.03
CA GLN A 70 -5.01 1.74 8.76
C GLN A 70 -5.08 2.61 10.02
N LYS A 71 -5.97 2.29 10.96
CA LYS A 71 -6.06 3.01 12.24
C LYS A 71 -4.73 2.92 13.01
N HIS A 72 -4.19 1.72 13.14
CA HIS A 72 -2.92 1.49 13.82
C HIS A 72 -1.73 2.06 13.05
N ALA A 73 -1.74 1.96 11.72
CA ALA A 73 -0.71 2.57 10.89
C ALA A 73 -0.68 4.11 11.06
N ALA A 74 -1.84 4.75 11.17
CA ALA A 74 -1.94 6.18 11.47
C ALA A 74 -1.36 6.52 12.84
N GLU A 75 -1.81 5.80 13.89
CA GLU A 75 -1.41 6.02 15.28
C GLU A 75 0.10 5.87 15.50
N HIS A 76 0.74 4.95 14.77
CA HIS A 76 2.16 4.67 14.90
C HIS A 76 3.03 5.35 13.84
N GLY A 77 2.46 6.15 12.94
CA GLY A 77 3.20 6.79 11.86
C GLY A 77 3.88 5.78 10.91
N LEU A 78 3.25 4.63 10.68
CA LEU A 78 3.76 3.58 9.80
C LEU A 78 3.24 3.74 8.36
N MET A 79 4.15 3.68 7.40
CA MET A 79 3.77 3.40 6.01
C MET A 79 3.63 1.88 5.84
N VAL A 80 2.60 1.44 5.11
CA VAL A 80 2.37 0.02 4.86
C VAL A 80 2.27 -0.24 3.37
N ILE A 81 2.98 -1.23 2.88
CA ILE A 81 2.97 -1.65 1.48
C ILE A 81 2.46 -3.08 1.38
N ALA A 82 1.48 -3.32 0.52
CA ALA A 82 0.91 -4.64 0.24
C ALA A 82 1.00 -4.91 -1.28
N PRO A 83 1.99 -5.67 -1.75
CA PRO A 83 2.07 -6.08 -3.15
C PRO A 83 0.99 -7.12 -3.50
N ASP A 84 0.72 -7.27 -4.80
CA ASP A 84 0.01 -8.44 -5.32
C ASP A 84 0.80 -9.73 -5.05
N THR A 85 0.12 -10.87 -5.08
CA THR A 85 0.66 -12.17 -4.66
C THR A 85 1.37 -12.93 -5.79
N SER A 86 1.17 -12.52 -7.04
CA SER A 86 1.79 -13.15 -8.22
C SER A 86 1.63 -12.27 -9.48
N PRO A 87 2.44 -12.49 -10.52
CA PRO A 87 2.18 -11.98 -11.87
C PRO A 87 0.78 -12.30 -12.38
N ARG A 88 0.13 -11.36 -13.06
CA ARG A 88 -1.21 -11.55 -13.66
C ARG A 88 -1.23 -11.11 -15.12
N GLY A 89 -2.16 -11.69 -15.89
CA GLY A 89 -2.42 -11.28 -17.28
C GLY A 89 -1.27 -11.55 -18.24
N THR A 90 -0.45 -12.56 -17.94
CA THR A 90 0.60 -13.08 -18.83
C THR A 90 0.02 -13.91 -19.97
#